data_AF-A0A4Z1HJT8-F1
#
_entry.id   AF-A0A4Z1HJT8-F1
#
_cell.length_a   1.000
_cell.length_b   1.000
_cell.length_c   1.000
_cell.angle_alpha   90.00
_cell.angle_beta   90.00
_cell.angle_gamma   90.00
#
_symmetry.space_group_name_H-M   'P 1'
#
loop_
_entity.id
_entity.type
_entity.pdbx_description
1 polymer ?
#
loop_
_entity_poly.entity_id
_entity_poly.type
_entity_poly.pdbx_seq_one_letter_code
_entity_poly.pdbx_strand_id
1 'polypeptide(L)'
;MAILEEFLESILKFLRAKDGISLQLWLRVEPPLPDHYFQLGRELKASFQNSTALERHIAKLLPDDPNASYEDGNVWPGFLAFMKDYLEFWRDVNFEDLLETHSQLTVLASTCLAALSNPTYGIVILPTAIQLSTALAKLAMTLDKRPDLTRRLRRVADVDAGETRKTLVEGTAETIQRAFTVCLTERTTNRNGVGSDGKPEGKKVGIYSFANLALKLFFQCRKTRLANQLITNITQHSPPLELYPASQRVTYLYYLGRYFFSNTHFYLAQCSLQAAYDQCHAQCINQRRLILIYLISSNMILGRFPSRLFMSRPEAAGILERFTPIVKAIKLGNLAAFKRSLGPEGGNEKWLFDKGILLPLLYRCETYVWRSLARRVLCLTYRWPFDPNSKKAPTLNLADLVTAAQYCQKILEGWQRPADSAAFMQSGRTHTNTMFLTIQDLVKPPGVVKLSPNDGVIWGGKMPEMLDVEAIVASLVQQGLLRGFISHIQGKFAILGAKQRGGPLNAGFPPVWEVIKDRAEKDGHGNEVPGWVTGDGGGYTNGGVVNLTGIARPAGAT
;
A
#
# COMPACT_ATOMS: atom_id res chain seq x y z
N MET A 1 -34.99 40.68 -3.04
CA MET A 1 -34.77 39.82 -4.22
C MET A 1 -34.98 38.38 -3.77
N ALA A 2 -35.40 37.49 -4.65
CA ALA A 2 -35.49 36.07 -4.31
C ALA A 2 -34.07 35.55 -4.01
N ILE A 3 -33.89 34.69 -3.00
CA ILE A 3 -32.54 34.22 -2.59
C ILE A 3 -31.90 33.46 -3.76
N LEU A 4 -32.73 32.78 -4.57
CA LEU A 4 -32.29 32.10 -5.78
C LEU A 4 -31.71 33.05 -6.84
N GLU A 5 -32.28 34.24 -7.02
CA GLU A 5 -31.82 35.22 -8.01
C GLU A 5 -30.42 35.75 -7.63
N GLU A 6 -30.26 36.20 -6.38
CA GLU A 6 -28.96 36.67 -5.86
C GLU A 6 -27.89 35.57 -5.91
N PHE A 7 -28.30 34.32 -5.65
CA PHE A 7 -27.43 33.15 -5.73
C PHE A 7 -26.92 32.91 -7.16
N LEU A 8 -27.80 32.93 -8.16
CA LEU A 8 -27.43 32.71 -9.56
C LEU A 8 -26.67 33.89 -10.17
N GLU A 9 -27.01 35.13 -9.80
CA GLU A 9 -26.26 36.33 -10.21
C GLU A 9 -24.80 36.28 -9.71
N SER A 10 -24.60 35.85 -8.46
CA SER A 10 -23.27 35.66 -7.88
C SER A 10 -22.46 34.61 -8.64
N ILE A 11 -23.09 33.49 -9.02
CA ILE A 11 -22.46 32.45 -9.84
C ILE A 11 -22.04 33.00 -11.20
N LEU A 12 -22.93 33.73 -11.87
CA LEU A 12 -22.61 34.35 -13.17
C LEU A 12 -21.42 35.30 -13.05
N LYS A 13 -21.34 36.09 -11.97
CA LYS A 13 -20.21 36.97 -11.69
C LYS A 13 -18.89 36.19 -11.56
N PHE A 14 -18.90 35.06 -10.85
CA PHE A 14 -17.71 34.22 -10.70
C PHE A 14 -17.29 33.57 -12.03
N LEU A 15 -18.24 33.14 -12.86
CA LEU A 15 -17.96 32.58 -14.19
C LEU A 15 -17.33 33.61 -15.11
N ARG A 16 -17.88 34.83 -15.15
CA ARG A 16 -17.34 35.95 -15.95
C ARG A 16 -15.92 36.34 -15.49
N ALA A 17 -15.69 36.33 -14.19
CA ALA A 17 -14.36 36.58 -13.62
C ALA A 17 -13.40 35.38 -13.74
N LYS A 18 -13.86 34.22 -14.24
CA LYS A 18 -13.12 32.94 -14.29
C LYS A 18 -12.57 32.51 -12.91
N ASP A 19 -13.27 32.89 -11.84
CA ASP A 19 -12.87 32.62 -10.46
C ASP A 19 -13.43 31.28 -9.98
N GLY A 20 -12.70 30.21 -10.29
CA GLY A 20 -13.06 28.85 -9.86
C GLY A 20 -12.97 28.64 -8.34
N ILE A 21 -12.21 29.45 -7.61
CA ILE A 21 -12.06 29.31 -6.15
C ILE A 21 -13.31 29.87 -5.47
N SER A 22 -13.74 31.07 -5.83
CA SER A 22 -14.97 31.64 -5.28
C SER A 22 -16.19 30.82 -5.69
N LEU A 23 -16.23 30.32 -6.92
CA LEU A 23 -17.28 29.39 -7.38
C LEU A 23 -17.33 28.12 -6.51
N GLN A 24 -16.18 27.51 -6.21
CA GLN A 24 -16.10 26.35 -5.32
C GLN A 24 -16.59 26.68 -3.90
N LEU A 25 -16.21 27.83 -3.36
CA LEU A 25 -16.61 28.26 -2.02
C LEU A 25 -18.11 28.58 -1.94
N TRP A 26 -18.75 28.93 -3.06
CA TRP A 26 -20.19 29.21 -3.19
C TRP A 26 -21.02 27.96 -3.51
N LEU A 27 -20.43 26.92 -4.10
CA LEU A 27 -21.09 25.65 -4.42
C LEU A 27 -20.78 24.56 -3.39
N ARG A 28 -21.09 24.82 -2.11
CA ARG A 28 -20.87 23.85 -1.03
C ARG A 28 -21.98 22.80 -0.97
N VAL A 29 -21.63 21.61 -0.48
CA VAL A 29 -22.57 20.48 -0.28
C VAL A 29 -22.34 19.75 1.06
N GLU A 30 -21.31 20.11 1.82
CA GLU A 30 -20.91 19.43 3.06
C GLU A 30 -21.01 20.40 4.25
N PRO A 31 -21.58 19.98 5.41
CA PRO A 31 -21.61 20.77 6.64
C PRO A 31 -20.21 21.10 7.19
N PRO A 32 -20.03 22.20 7.97
CA PRO A 32 -21.04 23.19 8.35
C PRO A 32 -21.39 24.14 7.19
N LEU A 33 -22.69 24.29 6.96
CA LEU A 33 -23.25 25.11 5.88
C LEU A 33 -23.93 26.34 6.49
N PRO A 34 -23.70 27.54 5.94
CA PRO A 34 -24.44 28.74 6.31
C PRO A 34 -25.97 28.58 6.18
N ASP A 35 -26.72 29.32 6.99
CA ASP A 35 -28.19 29.26 7.03
C ASP A 35 -28.86 29.61 5.70
N HIS A 36 -28.18 30.38 4.83
CA HIS A 36 -28.71 30.76 3.52
C HIS A 36 -28.99 29.55 2.62
N TYR A 37 -28.24 28.44 2.73
CA TYR A 37 -28.51 27.26 1.92
C TYR A 37 -29.81 26.55 2.33
N PHE A 38 -30.13 26.54 3.63
CA PHE A 38 -31.39 26.00 4.13
C PHE A 38 -32.59 26.92 3.81
N GLN A 39 -32.36 28.22 3.73
CA GLN A 39 -33.35 29.17 3.24
C GLN A 39 -33.60 28.99 1.74
N LEU A 40 -32.54 28.82 0.93
CA LEU A 40 -32.61 28.52 -0.49
C LEU A 40 -33.40 27.21 -0.74
N GLY A 41 -33.12 26.15 0.02
CA GLY A 41 -33.87 24.89 -0.07
C GLY A 41 -35.36 25.05 0.24
N ARG A 42 -35.72 25.90 1.22
CA ARG A 42 -37.13 26.22 1.53
C ARG A 42 -37.81 26.99 0.42
N GLU A 43 -37.13 27.98 -0.16
CA GLU A 43 -37.62 28.75 -1.32
C GLU A 43 -37.84 27.84 -2.53
N LEU A 44 -36.90 26.95 -2.84
CA LEU A 44 -37.00 25.99 -3.93
C LEU A 44 -38.18 25.02 -3.75
N LYS A 45 -38.43 24.53 -2.53
CA LYS A 45 -39.58 23.67 -2.21
C LYS A 45 -40.93 24.39 -2.38
N ALA A 46 -40.97 25.68 -2.07
CA ALA A 46 -42.20 26.48 -2.17
C ALA A 46 -42.51 26.90 -3.61
N SER A 47 -41.50 27.37 -4.35
CA SER A 47 -41.69 28.03 -5.65
C SER A 47 -41.41 27.14 -6.86
N PHE A 48 -40.65 26.06 -6.71
CA PHE A 48 -40.12 25.26 -7.83
C PHE A 48 -40.29 23.75 -7.64
N GLN A 49 -41.53 23.30 -7.39
CA GLN A 49 -41.87 21.88 -7.34
C GLN A 49 -41.73 21.17 -8.71
N ASN A 50 -41.91 21.90 -9.81
CA ASN A 50 -41.76 21.37 -11.16
C ASN A 50 -40.35 21.67 -11.70
N SER A 51 -39.57 20.62 -11.97
CA SER A 51 -38.21 20.70 -12.52
C SER A 51 -38.11 21.46 -13.85
N THR A 52 -39.15 21.43 -14.69
CA THR A 52 -39.14 22.17 -15.97
C THR A 52 -39.27 23.68 -15.78
N ALA A 53 -39.97 24.13 -14.73
CA ALA A 53 -40.08 25.54 -14.40
C ALA A 53 -38.76 26.08 -13.85
N LEU A 54 -38.08 25.29 -13.01
CA LEU A 54 -36.76 25.61 -12.49
C LEU A 54 -35.73 25.76 -13.62
N GLU A 55 -35.72 24.82 -14.57
CA GLU A 55 -34.80 24.86 -15.72
C GLU A 55 -34.96 26.13 -16.58
N ARG A 56 -36.20 26.53 -16.88
CA ARG A 56 -36.48 27.79 -17.60
C ARG A 56 -36.03 29.02 -16.80
N HIS A 57 -36.17 28.99 -15.49
CA HIS A 57 -35.77 30.10 -14.63
C HIS A 57 -34.24 30.22 -14.55
N ILE A 58 -33.53 29.09 -14.43
CA ILE A 58 -32.06 29.05 -14.51
C ILE A 58 -31.59 29.59 -15.85
N ALA A 59 -32.16 29.12 -16.97
CA ALA A 59 -31.76 29.56 -18.31
C ALA A 59 -31.99 31.07 -18.54
N LYS A 60 -32.96 31.68 -17.84
CA LYS A 60 -33.22 33.13 -17.89
C LYS A 60 -32.13 33.94 -17.17
N LEU A 61 -31.63 33.44 -16.05
CA LEU A 61 -30.64 34.14 -15.19
C LEU A 61 -29.19 33.79 -15.56
N LEU A 62 -28.99 32.62 -16.16
CA LEU A 62 -27.73 32.14 -16.71
C LEU A 62 -27.88 31.94 -18.22
N PRO A 63 -28.03 33.02 -19.01
CA PRO A 63 -28.16 32.90 -20.45
C PRO A 63 -26.88 32.34 -21.06
N ASP A 64 -27.03 31.31 -21.90
CA ASP A 64 -25.98 30.86 -22.80
C ASP A 64 -25.96 31.82 -24.00
N ASP A 65 -25.00 32.75 -24.03
CA ASP A 65 -24.84 33.67 -25.16
C ASP A 65 -23.84 33.09 -26.18
N PRO A 66 -24.30 32.51 -27.30
CA PRO A 66 -23.42 31.90 -28.28
C PRO A 66 -22.48 32.90 -28.97
N ASN A 67 -22.73 34.21 -28.82
CA ASN A 67 -21.92 35.29 -29.40
C ASN A 67 -20.96 35.95 -28.39
N ALA A 68 -21.01 35.57 -27.10
CA ALA A 68 -20.08 36.11 -26.11
C ALA A 68 -18.63 35.74 -26.43
N SER A 69 -17.71 36.69 -26.29
CA SER A 69 -16.28 36.46 -26.52
C SER A 69 -15.76 35.37 -25.58
N TYR A 70 -14.79 34.58 -26.06
CA TYR A 70 -14.04 33.58 -25.26
C TYR A 70 -13.42 34.19 -23.98
N GLU A 71 -13.23 35.50 -23.96
CA GLU A 71 -12.68 36.23 -22.82
C GLU A 71 -13.69 36.49 -21.69
N ASP A 72 -14.99 36.59 -21.99
CA ASP A 72 -16.00 37.15 -21.09
C ASP A 72 -16.60 36.16 -20.08
N GLY A 73 -16.25 34.87 -20.16
CA GLY A 73 -16.72 33.82 -19.25
C GLY A 73 -18.22 33.54 -19.41
N ASN A 74 -18.53 32.60 -20.30
CA ASN A 74 -19.91 32.25 -20.64
C ASN A 74 -20.38 30.97 -19.92
N VAL A 75 -21.70 30.82 -19.81
CA VAL A 75 -22.37 29.60 -19.34
C VAL A 75 -22.41 28.60 -20.51
N TRP A 76 -22.34 27.30 -20.24
CA TRP A 76 -22.44 26.26 -21.27
C TRP A 76 -23.49 25.20 -20.90
N PRO A 77 -24.01 24.41 -21.86
CA PRO A 77 -25.09 23.45 -21.61
C PRO A 77 -24.80 22.46 -20.48
N GLY A 78 -23.54 21.98 -20.39
CA GLY A 78 -23.11 21.11 -19.30
C GLY A 78 -23.17 21.78 -17.92
N PHE A 79 -22.85 23.07 -17.84
CA PHE A 79 -22.96 23.84 -16.60
C PHE A 79 -24.41 24.06 -16.19
N LEU A 80 -25.30 24.35 -17.14
CA LEU A 80 -26.74 24.49 -16.87
C LEU A 80 -27.34 23.21 -16.30
N ALA A 81 -27.02 22.07 -16.90
CA ALA A 81 -27.44 20.76 -16.38
C ALA A 81 -26.93 20.53 -14.95
N PHE A 82 -25.66 20.84 -14.69
CA PHE A 82 -25.11 20.75 -13.33
C PHE A 82 -25.80 21.70 -12.34
N MET A 83 -26.10 22.94 -12.73
CA MET A 83 -26.78 23.91 -11.87
C MET A 83 -28.22 23.50 -11.54
N LYS A 84 -28.91 22.89 -12.51
CA LYS A 84 -30.23 22.28 -12.27
C LYS A 84 -30.14 21.20 -11.21
N ASP A 85 -29.24 20.22 -11.37
CA ASP A 85 -29.05 19.15 -10.39
C ASP A 85 -28.59 19.67 -9.03
N TYR A 86 -27.79 20.73 -8.99
CA TYR A 86 -27.34 21.35 -7.75
C TYR A 86 -28.49 21.97 -6.96
N LEU A 87 -29.40 22.67 -7.65
CA LEU A 87 -30.59 23.25 -7.03
C LEU A 87 -31.61 22.17 -6.65
N GLU A 88 -31.78 21.13 -7.48
CA GLU A 88 -32.61 19.97 -7.12
C GLU A 88 -32.05 19.22 -5.90
N PHE A 89 -30.72 19.07 -5.79
CA PHE A 89 -30.07 18.55 -4.59
C PHE A 89 -30.47 19.36 -3.36
N TRP A 90 -30.36 20.70 -3.39
CA TRP A 90 -30.75 21.52 -2.24
C TRP A 90 -32.26 21.56 -1.96
N ARG A 91 -33.08 21.37 -3.00
CA ARG A 91 -34.52 21.20 -2.86
C ARG A 91 -34.84 19.90 -2.14
N ASP A 92 -34.16 18.81 -2.43
CA ASP A 92 -34.58 17.46 -2.02
C ASP A 92 -33.67 16.80 -0.97
N VAL A 93 -32.55 17.43 -0.59
CA VAL A 93 -31.57 16.83 0.34
C VAL A 93 -32.16 16.56 1.71
N ASN A 94 -31.98 15.33 2.17
CA ASN A 94 -32.25 14.90 3.54
C ASN A 94 -30.96 14.35 4.17
N PHE A 95 -30.30 15.18 5.00
CA PHE A 95 -29.04 14.80 5.65
C PHE A 95 -29.19 13.64 6.66
N GLU A 96 -30.41 13.26 7.06
CA GLU A 96 -30.66 12.09 7.89
C GLU A 96 -30.59 10.79 7.08
N ASP A 97 -31.00 10.82 5.81
CA ASP A 97 -30.86 9.69 4.88
C ASP A 97 -29.56 9.79 4.09
N LEU A 98 -28.51 9.17 4.64
CA LEU A 98 -27.19 9.14 4.03
C LEU A 98 -27.15 8.35 2.71
N LEU A 99 -28.07 7.41 2.48
CA LEU A 99 -28.08 6.59 1.25
C LEU A 99 -28.69 7.38 0.10
N GLU A 100 -29.82 8.04 0.35
CA GLU A 100 -30.45 8.93 -0.63
C GLU A 100 -29.52 10.09 -0.96
N THR A 101 -28.91 10.71 0.06
CA THR A 101 -27.92 11.77 -0.12
C THR A 101 -26.73 11.29 -0.97
N HIS A 102 -26.28 10.04 -0.80
CA HIS A 102 -25.19 9.47 -1.63
C HIS A 102 -25.62 9.31 -3.09
N SER A 103 -26.84 8.86 -3.34
CA SER A 103 -27.40 8.75 -4.69
C SER A 103 -27.49 10.13 -5.36
N GLN A 104 -28.09 11.11 -4.69
CA GLN A 104 -28.22 12.48 -5.19
C GLN A 104 -26.84 13.11 -5.46
N LEU A 105 -25.89 12.95 -4.53
CA LEU A 105 -24.54 13.47 -4.68
C LEU A 105 -23.76 12.76 -5.81
N THR A 106 -24.07 11.48 -6.10
CA THR A 106 -23.47 10.75 -7.23
C THR A 106 -23.96 11.32 -8.57
N VAL A 107 -25.24 11.65 -8.68
CA VAL A 107 -25.82 12.32 -9.85
C VAL A 107 -25.17 13.70 -10.03
N LEU A 108 -25.18 14.51 -8.98
CA LEU A 108 -24.58 15.85 -8.96
C LEU A 108 -23.10 15.85 -9.35
N ALA A 109 -22.32 14.91 -8.80
CA ALA A 109 -20.92 14.74 -9.18
C ALA A 109 -20.80 14.35 -10.66
N SER A 110 -21.64 13.44 -11.16
CA SER A 110 -21.60 13.00 -12.56
C SER A 110 -21.89 14.15 -13.54
N THR A 111 -22.86 15.01 -13.25
CA THR A 111 -23.17 16.17 -14.10
C THR A 111 -22.14 17.28 -13.98
N CYS A 112 -21.56 17.49 -12.79
CA CYS A 112 -20.38 18.36 -12.63
C CYS A 112 -19.20 17.88 -13.48
N LEU A 113 -18.96 16.57 -13.56
CA LEU A 113 -17.89 16.00 -14.39
C LEU A 113 -18.18 16.11 -15.89
N ALA A 114 -19.45 16.02 -16.29
CA ALA A 114 -19.85 16.33 -17.66
C ALA A 114 -19.57 17.81 -17.99
N ALA A 115 -19.87 18.73 -17.07
CA ALA A 115 -19.55 20.15 -17.22
C ALA A 115 -18.03 20.39 -17.34
N LEU A 116 -17.22 19.70 -16.52
CA LEU A 116 -15.74 19.74 -16.56
C LEU A 116 -15.16 19.31 -17.92
N SER A 117 -15.88 18.47 -18.67
CA SER A 117 -15.42 17.98 -19.97
C SER A 117 -15.37 19.08 -21.04
N ASN A 118 -16.00 20.24 -20.83
CA ASN A 118 -15.92 21.38 -21.75
C ASN A 118 -14.46 21.83 -21.96
N PRO A 119 -13.95 21.92 -23.21
CA PRO A 119 -12.55 22.27 -23.47
C PRO A 119 -12.13 23.66 -22.97
N THR A 120 -13.04 24.63 -23.03
CA THR A 120 -12.72 26.05 -22.81
C THR A 120 -12.96 26.47 -21.35
N TYR A 121 -14.16 26.18 -20.84
CA TYR A 121 -14.61 26.70 -19.54
C TYR A 121 -14.54 25.65 -18.41
N GLY A 122 -14.26 24.39 -18.74
CA GLY A 122 -14.21 23.30 -17.77
C GLY A 122 -13.19 23.53 -16.65
N ILE A 123 -12.11 24.29 -16.90
CA ILE A 123 -11.12 24.62 -15.87
C ILE A 123 -11.71 25.39 -14.68
N VAL A 124 -12.72 26.25 -14.91
CA VAL A 124 -13.34 27.07 -13.86
C VAL A 124 -14.10 26.19 -12.85
N ILE A 125 -14.71 25.08 -13.30
CA ILE A 125 -15.44 24.16 -12.43
C ILE A 125 -14.55 23.08 -11.80
N LEU A 126 -13.27 22.97 -12.19
CA LEU A 126 -12.36 21.95 -11.67
C LEU A 126 -12.27 21.93 -10.14
N PRO A 127 -12.12 23.07 -9.42
CA PRO A 127 -12.04 23.06 -7.97
C PRO A 127 -13.34 22.55 -7.31
N THR A 128 -14.49 22.94 -7.87
CA THR A 128 -15.82 22.43 -7.46
C THR A 128 -15.93 20.92 -7.69
N ALA A 129 -15.48 20.42 -8.84
CA ALA A 129 -15.50 18.99 -9.15
C ALA A 129 -14.64 18.16 -8.18
N ILE A 130 -13.48 18.69 -7.78
CA ILE A 130 -12.62 18.07 -6.75
C ILE A 130 -13.33 18.05 -5.40
N GLN A 131 -14.00 19.14 -5.00
CA GLN A 131 -14.76 19.21 -3.75
C GLN A 131 -15.92 18.22 -3.71
N LEU A 132 -16.75 18.18 -4.76
CA LEU A 132 -17.87 17.24 -4.86
C LEU A 132 -17.39 15.79 -4.84
N SER A 133 -16.32 15.48 -5.58
CA SER A 133 -15.71 14.14 -5.57
C SER A 133 -15.15 13.77 -4.19
N THR A 134 -14.60 14.76 -3.46
CA THR A 134 -14.11 14.55 -2.10
C THR A 134 -15.25 14.28 -1.12
N ALA A 135 -16.34 15.06 -1.19
CA ALA A 135 -17.53 14.85 -0.37
C ALA A 135 -18.16 13.47 -0.67
N LEU A 136 -18.29 13.11 -1.95
CA LEU A 136 -18.81 11.82 -2.37
C LEU A 136 -17.94 10.66 -1.87
N ALA A 137 -16.61 10.77 -2.00
CA ALA A 137 -15.68 9.77 -1.48
C ALA A 137 -15.77 9.63 0.05
N LYS A 138 -15.87 10.74 0.79
CA LYS A 138 -16.06 10.70 2.25
C LYS A 138 -17.36 10.00 2.62
N LEU A 139 -18.48 10.36 1.97
CA LEU A 139 -19.79 9.77 2.23
C LEU A 139 -19.79 8.26 1.93
N ALA A 140 -19.25 7.85 0.78
CA ALA A 140 -19.09 6.44 0.42
C ALA A 140 -18.27 5.67 1.48
N MET A 141 -17.17 6.25 1.96
CA MET A 141 -16.35 5.66 3.02
C MET A 141 -17.07 5.59 4.38
N THR A 142 -17.94 6.54 4.69
CA THR A 142 -18.75 6.50 5.93
C THR A 142 -19.84 5.43 5.87
N LEU A 143 -20.51 5.28 4.72
CA LEU A 143 -21.50 4.23 4.48
C LEU A 143 -20.88 2.84 4.51
N ASP A 144 -19.66 2.67 3.98
CA ASP A 144 -18.92 1.41 4.05
C ASP A 144 -18.60 0.99 5.49
N LYS A 145 -18.27 1.96 6.35
CA LYS A 145 -18.02 1.72 7.79
C LYS A 145 -19.30 1.45 8.60
N ARG A 146 -20.48 1.70 8.03
CA ARG A 146 -21.80 1.52 8.66
C ARG A 146 -22.60 0.44 7.91
N PRO A 147 -22.27 -0.85 8.12
CA PRO A 147 -22.93 -1.96 7.43
C PRO A 147 -24.41 -2.11 7.80
N ASP A 148 -24.85 -1.53 8.91
CA ASP A 148 -26.24 -1.45 9.38
C ASP A 148 -27.15 -0.73 8.39
N LEU A 149 -26.72 0.43 7.87
CA LEU A 149 -27.48 1.22 6.91
C LEU A 149 -27.48 0.58 5.51
N THR A 150 -26.35 -0.01 5.11
CA THR A 150 -26.22 -0.65 3.79
C THR A 150 -26.80 -2.07 3.73
N ARG A 151 -27.23 -2.64 4.87
CA ARG A 151 -27.78 -4.01 4.93
C ARG A 151 -29.07 -4.19 4.14
N ARG A 152 -29.92 -3.16 4.06
CA ARG A 152 -31.17 -3.20 3.27
C ARG A 152 -30.89 -3.32 1.77
N LEU A 153 -29.91 -2.57 1.27
CA LEU A 153 -29.41 -2.70 -0.10
C LEU A 153 -28.77 -4.06 -0.36
N ARG A 154 -28.08 -4.65 0.64
CA ARG A 154 -27.49 -6.00 0.53
C ARG A 154 -28.55 -7.11 0.50
N ARG A 155 -29.59 -7.05 1.34
CA ARG A 155 -30.64 -8.09 1.44
C ARG A 155 -31.59 -8.14 0.24
N VAL A 156 -31.98 -7.00 -0.33
CA VAL A 156 -32.83 -6.97 -1.53
C VAL A 156 -32.04 -7.44 -2.77
N ALA A 157 -30.71 -7.31 -2.74
CA ALA A 157 -29.83 -7.69 -3.84
C ALA A 157 -29.41 -9.18 -3.86
N ASP A 158 -29.54 -9.92 -2.76
CA ASP A 158 -29.19 -11.34 -2.67
C ASP A 158 -30.13 -12.26 -3.47
N VAL A 159 -31.28 -11.76 -3.95
CA VAL A 159 -32.31 -12.57 -4.62
C VAL A 159 -32.10 -12.65 -6.15
N ASP A 160 -31.40 -11.69 -6.78
CA ASP A 160 -31.44 -11.53 -8.25
C ASP A 160 -30.09 -11.34 -8.98
N ALA A 161 -28.92 -11.26 -8.31
CA ALA A 161 -27.66 -11.07 -9.04
C ALA A 161 -26.43 -11.73 -8.36
N GLY A 162 -26.02 -12.89 -8.88
CA GLY A 162 -24.71 -13.49 -8.53
C GLY A 162 -23.52 -12.58 -8.90
N GLU A 163 -22.46 -12.65 -8.09
CA GLU A 163 -21.06 -12.13 -8.22
C GLU A 163 -20.74 -10.78 -8.90
N THR A 164 -21.72 -10.04 -9.44
CA THR A 164 -21.50 -9.01 -10.46
C THR A 164 -22.19 -7.69 -10.14
N ARG A 165 -22.48 -7.38 -8.86
CA ARG A 165 -22.89 -6.02 -8.49
C ARG A 165 -21.78 -5.24 -7.80
N LYS A 166 -21.47 -4.08 -8.38
CA LYS A 166 -20.48 -3.11 -7.89
C LYS A 166 -20.90 -2.58 -6.53
N THR A 167 -19.97 -2.55 -5.57
CA THR A 167 -20.23 -1.91 -4.27
C THR A 167 -20.43 -0.40 -4.45
N LEU A 168 -21.10 0.27 -3.50
CA LEU A 168 -21.27 1.74 -3.55
C LEU A 168 -19.92 2.45 -3.69
N VAL A 169 -18.91 1.97 -2.96
CA VAL A 169 -17.55 2.51 -2.98
C VAL A 169 -16.89 2.26 -4.36
N GLU A 170 -17.14 1.12 -5.00
CA GLU A 170 -16.69 0.86 -6.38
C GLU A 170 -17.36 1.78 -7.39
N GLY A 171 -18.68 1.98 -7.32
CA GLY A 171 -19.39 2.92 -8.21
C GLY A 171 -18.91 4.36 -8.04
N THR A 172 -18.64 4.78 -6.81
CA THR A 172 -17.99 6.08 -6.54
C THR A 172 -16.58 6.14 -7.12
N ALA A 173 -15.78 5.07 -6.97
CA ALA A 173 -14.42 5.03 -7.52
C ALA A 173 -14.40 5.14 -9.04
N GLU A 174 -15.31 4.45 -9.75
CA GLU A 174 -15.45 4.56 -11.20
C GLU A 174 -15.88 5.96 -11.65
N THR A 175 -16.76 6.61 -10.89
CA THR A 175 -17.19 7.99 -11.17
C THR A 175 -16.01 8.97 -11.04
N ILE A 176 -15.21 8.84 -9.99
CA ILE A 176 -14.01 9.66 -9.80
C ILE A 176 -12.92 9.31 -10.84
N GLN A 177 -12.83 8.04 -11.26
CA GLN A 177 -11.89 7.63 -12.31
C GLN A 177 -12.24 8.29 -13.65
N ARG A 178 -13.53 8.49 -13.98
CA ARG A 178 -13.93 9.28 -15.15
C ARG A 178 -13.41 10.71 -15.08
N ALA A 179 -13.47 11.36 -13.92
CA ALA A 179 -12.91 12.69 -13.69
C ALA A 179 -11.39 12.74 -13.96
N PHE A 180 -10.67 11.75 -13.43
CA PHE A 180 -9.24 11.57 -13.66
C PHE A 180 -8.93 11.45 -15.16
N THR A 181 -9.67 10.60 -15.88
CA THR A 181 -9.47 10.41 -17.32
C THR A 181 -9.68 11.69 -18.10
N VAL A 182 -10.74 12.45 -17.81
CA VAL A 182 -11.03 13.75 -18.46
C VAL A 182 -9.84 14.72 -18.30
N CYS A 183 -9.28 14.82 -17.09
CA CYS A 183 -8.12 15.68 -16.82
C CYS A 183 -6.86 15.20 -17.54
N LEU A 184 -6.66 13.87 -17.62
CA LEU A 184 -5.47 13.28 -18.22
C LEU A 184 -5.46 13.39 -19.75
N THR A 185 -6.61 13.20 -20.39
CA THR A 185 -6.75 13.23 -21.86
C THR A 185 -6.83 14.64 -22.44
N GLU A 186 -6.79 15.67 -21.60
CA GLU A 186 -6.80 17.04 -22.06
C GLU A 186 -5.57 17.34 -22.94
N ARG A 187 -5.85 17.82 -24.15
CA ARG A 187 -4.81 18.25 -25.08
C ARG A 187 -4.37 19.65 -24.72
N THR A 188 -3.12 19.77 -24.29
CA THR A 188 -2.45 21.04 -24.00
C THR A 188 -1.55 21.42 -25.17
N THR A 189 -1.44 22.71 -25.48
CA THR A 189 -0.52 23.23 -26.51
C THR A 189 0.94 22.98 -26.15
N ASN A 190 1.26 23.04 -24.86
CA ASN A 190 2.60 22.81 -24.34
C ASN A 190 2.93 21.31 -24.18
N ARG A 191 4.18 20.94 -24.49
CA ARG A 191 4.70 19.56 -24.36
C ARG A 191 4.50 19.09 -22.91
N ASN A 192 3.82 17.95 -22.75
CA ASN A 192 3.47 17.33 -21.47
C ASN A 192 2.49 18.11 -20.57
N GLY A 193 1.95 19.25 -21.02
CA GLY A 193 0.97 20.04 -20.26
C GLY A 193 1.55 20.76 -19.04
N VAL A 194 2.79 21.22 -19.19
CA VAL A 194 3.46 22.10 -18.25
C VAL A 194 3.47 23.51 -18.88
N GLY A 195 2.98 24.49 -18.13
CA GLY A 195 2.98 25.89 -18.54
C GLY A 195 4.38 26.51 -18.54
N SER A 196 4.50 27.75 -19.03
CA SER A 196 5.75 28.52 -19.00
C SER A 196 6.25 28.81 -17.58
N ASP A 197 5.38 28.72 -16.59
CA ASP A 197 5.66 28.85 -15.16
C ASP A 197 6.22 27.56 -14.51
N GLY A 198 6.37 26.50 -15.30
CA GLY A 198 6.83 25.20 -14.82
C GLY A 198 5.78 24.44 -14.01
N LYS A 199 4.51 24.84 -14.04
CA LYS A 199 3.41 24.15 -13.32
C LYS A 199 2.50 23.41 -14.28
N PRO A 200 1.70 22.44 -13.81
CA PRO A 200 0.68 21.81 -14.64
C PRO A 200 -0.32 22.85 -15.13
N GLU A 201 -0.66 22.82 -16.41
CA GLU A 201 -1.58 23.76 -17.04
C GLU A 201 -2.98 23.13 -17.21
N GLY A 202 -4.03 23.95 -17.20
CA GLY A 202 -5.39 23.51 -17.46
C GLY A 202 -5.93 22.51 -16.43
N LYS A 203 -6.73 21.54 -16.87
CA LYS A 203 -7.33 20.51 -16.02
C LYS A 203 -6.31 19.51 -15.50
N LYS A 204 -5.10 19.47 -16.06
CA LYS A 204 -4.02 18.59 -15.58
C LYS A 204 -3.63 18.86 -14.13
N VAL A 205 -3.87 20.08 -13.63
CA VAL A 205 -3.74 20.42 -12.20
C VAL A 205 -4.53 19.46 -11.29
N GLY A 206 -5.66 18.91 -11.77
CA GLY A 206 -6.55 18.02 -11.03
C GLY A 206 -6.17 16.54 -11.05
N ILE A 207 -5.17 16.11 -11.85
CA ILE A 207 -4.84 14.69 -12.07
C ILE A 207 -4.60 13.96 -10.75
N TYR A 208 -3.65 14.45 -9.94
CA TYR A 208 -3.30 13.77 -8.69
C TYR A 208 -4.35 13.94 -7.59
N SER A 209 -5.19 14.98 -7.65
CA SER A 209 -6.35 15.11 -6.75
C SER A 209 -7.34 13.97 -6.97
N PHE A 210 -7.77 13.73 -8.21
CA PHE A 210 -8.69 12.64 -8.54
C PHE A 210 -8.03 11.28 -8.40
N ALA A 211 -6.77 11.13 -8.81
CA ALA A 211 -6.02 9.88 -8.66
C ALA A 211 -5.93 9.43 -7.20
N ASN A 212 -5.62 10.36 -6.28
CA ASN A 212 -5.52 10.05 -4.86
C ASN A 212 -6.86 9.63 -4.25
N LEU A 213 -7.96 10.27 -4.65
CA LEU A 213 -9.31 9.88 -4.24
C LEU A 213 -9.67 8.48 -4.76
N ALA A 214 -9.44 8.22 -6.05
CA ALA A 214 -9.71 6.93 -6.67
C ALA A 214 -8.88 5.81 -6.03
N LEU A 215 -7.56 6.02 -5.84
CA LEU A 215 -6.67 5.07 -5.17
C LEU A 215 -7.15 4.76 -3.75
N LYS A 216 -7.53 5.79 -2.98
CA LYS A 216 -8.07 5.62 -1.63
C LYS A 216 -9.29 4.69 -1.62
N LEU A 217 -10.20 4.86 -2.58
CA LEU A 217 -11.39 4.01 -2.72
C LEU A 217 -11.05 2.58 -3.19
N PHE A 218 -10.15 2.42 -4.17
CA PHE A 218 -9.72 1.10 -4.63
C PHE A 218 -9.10 0.26 -3.51
N PHE A 219 -8.28 0.88 -2.66
CA PHE A 219 -7.72 0.20 -1.49
C PHE A 219 -8.77 -0.11 -0.42
N GLN A 220 -9.82 0.70 -0.29
CA GLN A 220 -10.92 0.41 0.63
C GLN A 220 -11.73 -0.81 0.15
N CYS A 221 -12.07 -0.86 -1.14
CA CYS A 221 -12.81 -1.99 -1.73
C CYS A 221 -11.98 -3.27 -1.85
N ARG A 222 -10.69 -3.25 -1.48
CA ARG A 222 -9.72 -4.34 -1.68
C ARG A 222 -9.53 -4.77 -3.14
N LYS A 223 -9.98 -3.97 -4.12
CA LYS A 223 -9.79 -4.19 -5.56
C LYS A 223 -8.54 -3.46 -6.06
N THR A 224 -7.39 -3.76 -5.48
CA THR A 224 -6.10 -3.10 -5.79
C THR A 224 -5.67 -3.28 -7.25
N ARG A 225 -6.17 -4.30 -7.95
CA ARG A 225 -5.93 -4.51 -9.39
C ARG A 225 -6.39 -3.34 -10.26
N LEU A 226 -7.47 -2.65 -9.87
CA LEU A 226 -8.00 -1.49 -10.61
C LEU A 226 -7.03 -0.30 -10.61
N ALA A 227 -6.14 -0.23 -9.62
CA ALA A 227 -5.10 0.80 -9.57
C ALA A 227 -4.09 0.67 -10.72
N ASN A 228 -3.93 -0.53 -11.31
CA ASN A 228 -2.95 -0.76 -12.38
C ASN A 228 -3.21 0.17 -13.58
N GLN A 229 -4.45 0.18 -14.09
CA GLN A 229 -4.82 1.03 -15.23
C GLN A 229 -4.58 2.52 -14.95
N LEU A 230 -4.92 2.96 -13.73
CA LEU A 230 -4.70 4.34 -13.30
C LEU A 230 -3.20 4.68 -13.29
N ILE A 231 -2.36 3.80 -12.73
CA ILE A 231 -0.91 4.00 -12.63
C ILE A 231 -0.25 4.00 -14.02
N THR A 232 -0.65 3.08 -14.92
CA THR A 232 -0.18 3.05 -16.30
C THR A 232 -0.48 4.35 -17.03
N ASN A 233 -1.72 4.83 -16.91
CA ASN A 233 -2.17 6.05 -17.56
C ASN A 233 -1.41 7.28 -17.05
N ILE A 234 -1.13 7.36 -15.74
CA ILE A 234 -0.28 8.41 -15.15
C ILE A 234 1.12 8.36 -15.77
N THR A 235 1.72 7.17 -15.85
CA THR A 235 3.07 6.98 -16.42
C THR A 235 3.17 7.51 -17.85
N GLN A 236 2.12 7.33 -18.64
CA GLN A 236 2.13 7.68 -20.07
C GLN A 236 1.81 9.15 -20.36
N HIS A 237 0.94 9.78 -19.54
CA HIS A 237 0.31 11.05 -19.93
C HIS A 237 0.40 12.16 -18.89
N SER A 238 0.83 11.87 -17.65
CA SER A 238 0.88 12.89 -16.61
C SER A 238 2.17 13.74 -16.68
N PRO A 239 2.09 15.03 -16.32
CA PRO A 239 3.27 15.83 -16.01
C PRO A 239 4.07 15.23 -14.83
N PRO A 240 5.37 15.53 -14.69
CA PRO A 240 6.19 15.06 -13.57
C PRO A 240 5.55 15.33 -12.20
N LEU A 241 5.64 14.33 -11.32
CA LEU A 241 4.99 14.37 -9.99
C LEU A 241 5.48 15.54 -9.15
N GLU A 242 6.75 15.93 -9.30
CA GLU A 242 7.42 17.00 -8.54
C GLU A 242 6.74 18.36 -8.69
N LEU A 243 6.05 18.59 -9.82
CA LEU A 243 5.34 19.83 -10.13
C LEU A 243 4.05 20.01 -9.30
N TYR A 244 3.60 18.97 -8.60
CA TYR A 244 2.38 18.99 -7.80
C TYR A 244 2.66 19.29 -6.33
N PRO A 245 1.67 19.79 -5.55
CA PRO A 245 1.83 20.07 -4.14
C PRO A 245 2.26 18.85 -3.32
N ALA A 246 3.10 19.06 -2.30
CA ALA A 246 3.64 17.98 -1.47
C ALA A 246 2.55 17.06 -0.87
N SER A 247 1.39 17.61 -0.49
CA SER A 247 0.27 16.82 0.02
C SER A 247 -0.26 15.79 -0.99
N GLN A 248 -0.34 16.17 -2.27
CA GLN A 248 -0.75 15.28 -3.35
C GLN A 248 0.33 14.26 -3.66
N ARG A 249 1.60 14.69 -3.73
CA ARG A 249 2.75 13.80 -3.99
C ARG A 249 2.88 12.71 -2.94
N VAL A 250 2.87 13.08 -1.66
CA VAL A 250 2.98 12.15 -0.53
C VAL A 250 1.84 11.13 -0.53
N THR A 251 0.61 11.58 -0.79
CA THR A 251 -0.56 10.70 -0.84
C THR A 251 -0.46 9.70 -2.00
N TYR A 252 -0.03 10.17 -3.17
CA TYR A 252 0.14 9.32 -4.35
C TYR A 252 1.25 8.28 -4.13
N LEU A 253 2.43 8.70 -3.69
CA LEU A 253 3.57 7.82 -3.41
C LEU A 253 3.25 6.78 -2.33
N TYR A 254 2.45 7.15 -1.32
CA TYR A 254 1.96 6.20 -0.32
C TYR A 254 1.12 5.09 -0.94
N TYR A 255 0.14 5.42 -1.78
CA TYR A 255 -0.70 4.42 -2.43
C TYR A 255 0.03 3.64 -3.53
N LEU A 256 0.94 4.28 -4.26
CA LEU A 256 1.83 3.63 -5.24
C LEU A 256 2.72 2.59 -4.54
N GLY A 257 3.33 2.96 -3.41
CA GLY A 257 4.12 2.03 -2.61
C GLY A 257 3.31 0.85 -2.07
N ARG A 258 2.08 1.10 -1.60
CA ARG A 258 1.17 0.02 -1.19
C ARG A 258 0.75 -0.87 -2.35
N TYR A 259 0.59 -0.31 -3.55
CA TYR A 259 0.26 -1.08 -4.74
C TYR A 259 1.40 -2.04 -5.08
N PHE A 260 2.64 -1.56 -5.12
CA PHE A 260 3.80 -2.43 -5.33
C PHE A 260 3.96 -3.48 -4.23
N PHE A 261 3.70 -3.11 -2.98
CA PHE A 261 3.74 -4.05 -1.85
C PHE A 261 2.73 -5.19 -2.02
N SER A 262 1.48 -4.88 -2.37
CA SER A 262 0.43 -5.87 -2.66
C SER A 262 0.80 -6.79 -3.83
N ASN A 263 1.51 -6.27 -4.83
CA ASN A 263 1.98 -7.03 -5.98
C ASN A 263 3.37 -7.66 -5.77
N THR A 264 3.86 -7.74 -4.52
CA THR A 264 5.16 -8.34 -4.15
C THR A 264 6.42 -7.68 -4.73
N HIS A 265 6.30 -6.47 -5.28
CA HIS A 265 7.42 -5.65 -5.77
C HIS A 265 8.00 -4.81 -4.62
N PHE A 266 8.64 -5.47 -3.66
CA PHE A 266 9.03 -4.83 -2.39
C PHE A 266 10.08 -3.73 -2.54
N TYR A 267 10.99 -3.83 -3.53
CA TYR A 267 12.00 -2.80 -3.81
C TYR A 267 11.34 -1.49 -4.26
N LEU A 268 10.49 -1.57 -5.29
CA LEU A 268 9.71 -0.41 -5.79
C LEU A 268 8.81 0.18 -4.71
N ALA A 269 8.20 -0.69 -3.90
CA ALA A 269 7.42 -0.27 -2.73
C ALA A 269 8.28 0.52 -1.75
N GLN A 270 9.49 0.05 -1.43
CA GLN A 270 10.39 0.74 -0.52
C GLN A 270 10.81 2.11 -1.06
N CYS A 271 11.19 2.22 -2.34
CA CYS A 271 11.55 3.49 -2.97
C CYS A 271 10.40 4.51 -2.88
N SER A 272 9.19 4.09 -3.27
CA SER A 272 8.00 4.94 -3.24
C SER A 272 7.63 5.39 -1.82
N LEU A 273 7.64 4.46 -0.86
CA LEU A 273 7.29 4.74 0.54
C LEU A 273 8.35 5.59 1.24
N GLN A 274 9.63 5.41 0.88
CA GLN A 274 10.73 6.23 1.38
C GLN A 274 10.54 7.68 0.92
N ALA A 275 10.32 7.88 -0.38
CA ALA A 275 10.04 9.21 -0.93
C ALA A 275 8.78 9.85 -0.32
N ALA A 276 7.71 9.07 -0.11
CA ALA A 276 6.52 9.55 0.58
C ALA A 276 6.83 10.02 2.01
N TYR A 277 7.64 9.26 2.75
CA TYR A 277 8.00 9.58 4.14
C TYR A 277 8.90 10.82 4.23
N ASP A 278 9.88 10.94 3.34
CA ASP A 278 10.83 12.05 3.31
C ASP A 278 10.17 13.38 2.91
N GLN A 279 9.17 13.33 2.02
CA GLN A 279 8.37 14.49 1.63
C GLN A 279 7.24 14.82 2.63
N CYS A 280 6.93 13.94 3.57
CA CYS A 280 5.83 14.14 4.51
C CYS A 280 6.24 15.09 5.66
N HIS A 281 5.45 16.15 5.84
CA HIS A 281 5.68 17.14 6.89
C HIS A 281 5.76 16.49 8.28
N ALA A 282 6.74 16.89 9.10
CA ALA A 282 7.03 16.27 10.40
C ALA A 282 5.84 16.32 11.37
N GLN A 283 5.01 17.37 11.33
CA GLN A 283 3.82 17.50 12.17
C GLN A 283 2.66 16.58 11.75
N CYS A 284 2.67 16.05 10.52
CA CYS A 284 1.63 15.14 10.03
C CYS A 284 1.83 13.72 10.54
N ILE A 285 1.86 13.55 11.88
CA ILE A 285 2.21 12.31 12.57
C ILE A 285 1.34 11.15 12.10
N ASN A 286 0.02 11.34 11.99
CA ASN A 286 -0.90 10.29 11.54
C ASN A 286 -0.55 9.76 10.15
N GLN A 287 -0.14 10.64 9.24
CA GLN A 287 0.20 10.25 7.88
C GLN A 287 1.57 9.58 7.81
N ARG A 288 2.55 10.10 8.55
CA ARG A 288 3.85 9.45 8.71
C ARG A 288 3.70 8.04 9.31
N ARG A 289 2.81 7.86 10.29
CA ARG A 289 2.48 6.55 10.88
C ARG A 289 1.94 5.57 9.83
N LEU A 290 1.03 6.00 8.97
CA LEU A 290 0.48 5.14 7.90
C LEU A 290 1.56 4.70 6.92
N ILE A 291 2.40 5.64 6.46
CA ILE A 291 3.53 5.35 5.56
C ILE A 291 4.50 4.38 6.24
N LEU A 292 4.79 4.62 7.52
CA LEU A 292 5.81 3.91 8.26
C LEU A 292 5.52 2.41 8.43
N ILE A 293 4.26 2.02 8.62
CA ILE A 293 3.88 0.60 8.72
C ILE A 293 4.36 -0.18 7.49
N TYR A 294 4.09 0.36 6.29
CA TYR A 294 4.50 -0.29 5.05
C TYR A 294 5.98 -0.10 4.77
N LEU A 295 6.58 1.05 5.13
CA LEU A 295 8.00 1.29 4.93
C LEU A 295 8.87 0.35 5.77
N ILE A 296 8.54 0.13 7.04
CA ILE A 296 9.22 -0.86 7.90
C ILE A 296 9.04 -2.25 7.30
N SER A 297 7.81 -2.61 6.91
CA SER A 297 7.53 -3.93 6.35
C SER A 297 8.35 -4.21 5.08
N SER A 298 8.38 -3.26 4.15
CA SER A 298 9.20 -3.35 2.93
C SER A 298 10.68 -3.43 3.26
N ASN A 299 11.19 -2.58 4.15
CA ASN A 299 12.61 -2.61 4.54
C ASN A 299 12.99 -3.96 5.17
N MET A 300 12.16 -4.51 6.06
CA MET A 300 12.42 -5.82 6.68
C MET A 300 12.45 -6.95 5.65
N ILE A 301 11.55 -6.91 4.67
CA ILE A 301 11.55 -7.86 3.54
C ILE A 301 12.79 -7.67 2.66
N LEU A 302 13.38 -6.48 2.60
CA LEU A 302 14.63 -6.20 1.89
C LEU A 302 15.88 -6.35 2.77
N GLY A 303 15.74 -6.93 3.98
CA GLY A 303 16.87 -7.19 4.89
C GLY A 303 17.41 -5.96 5.62
N ARG A 304 16.69 -4.84 5.63
CA ARG A 304 16.99 -3.63 6.40
C ARG A 304 16.12 -3.58 7.65
N PHE A 305 16.75 -3.39 8.81
CA PHE A 305 16.05 -3.35 10.09
C PHE A 305 16.04 -1.95 10.69
N PRO A 306 14.97 -1.56 11.43
CA PRO A 306 14.91 -0.27 12.11
C PRO A 306 16.10 -0.04 13.06
N SER A 307 16.64 1.18 13.06
CA SER A 307 17.73 1.60 13.95
C SER A 307 17.20 2.10 15.29
N ARG A 308 18.06 2.17 16.32
CA ARG A 308 17.69 2.73 17.63
C ARG A 308 17.35 4.22 17.56
N LEU A 309 18.08 4.98 16.73
CA LEU A 309 17.81 6.41 16.51
C LEU A 309 16.43 6.66 15.91
N PHE A 310 15.91 5.69 15.15
CA PHE A 310 14.57 5.76 14.58
C PHE A 310 13.47 5.56 15.64
N MET A 311 13.78 4.93 16.79
CA MET A 311 12.81 4.66 17.87
C MET A 311 12.34 5.92 18.60
N SER A 312 13.13 7.00 18.59
CA SER A 312 12.78 8.24 19.29
C SER A 312 11.76 9.11 18.55
N ARG A 313 11.36 8.74 17.33
CA ARG A 313 10.41 9.52 16.53
C ARG A 313 8.97 9.32 17.01
N PRO A 314 8.15 10.38 17.11
CA PRO A 314 6.78 10.28 17.64
C PRO A 314 5.88 9.36 16.80
N GLU A 315 6.06 9.34 15.48
CA GLU A 315 5.33 8.43 14.60
C GLU A 315 5.72 6.96 14.76
N ALA A 316 6.86 6.64 15.38
CA ALA A 316 7.32 5.26 15.55
C ALA A 316 6.76 4.58 16.81
N ALA A 317 6.29 5.36 17.78
CA ALA A 317 5.77 4.88 19.05
C ALA A 317 4.57 3.93 18.88
N GLY A 318 4.57 2.78 19.54
CA GLY A 318 3.53 1.74 19.45
C GLY A 318 3.57 0.90 18.16
N ILE A 319 4.35 1.30 17.14
CA ILE A 319 4.51 0.57 15.88
C ILE A 319 5.74 -0.34 15.96
N LEU A 320 6.89 0.21 16.37
CA LEU A 320 8.15 -0.54 16.39
C LEU A 320 8.16 -1.71 17.37
N GLU A 321 7.44 -1.62 18.48
CA GLU A 321 7.29 -2.68 19.47
C GLU A 321 6.66 -3.93 18.84
N ARG A 322 5.79 -3.76 17.83
CA ARG A 322 5.17 -4.86 17.08
C ARG A 322 6.15 -5.57 16.15
N PHE A 323 7.13 -4.84 15.61
CA PHE A 323 8.15 -5.40 14.70
C PHE A 323 9.39 -5.93 15.45
N THR A 324 9.65 -5.44 16.66
CA THR A 324 10.87 -5.75 17.41
C THR A 324 11.08 -7.25 17.68
N PRO A 325 10.06 -8.03 18.11
CA PRO A 325 10.20 -9.48 18.29
C PRO A 325 10.59 -10.21 17.00
N ILE A 326 10.00 -9.79 15.87
CA ILE A 326 10.28 -10.35 14.53
C ILE A 326 11.73 -10.08 14.14
N VAL A 327 12.18 -8.82 14.28
CA VAL A 327 13.57 -8.42 13.98
C VAL A 327 14.56 -9.19 14.86
N LYS A 328 14.26 -9.36 16.15
CA LYS A 328 15.10 -10.13 17.08
C LYS A 328 15.19 -11.60 16.66
N ALA A 329 14.07 -12.20 16.28
CA ALA A 329 14.03 -13.59 15.82
C ALA A 329 14.85 -13.80 14.53
N ILE A 330 14.72 -12.88 13.57
CA ILE A 330 15.51 -12.91 12.32
C ILE A 330 17.00 -12.81 12.63
N LYS A 331 17.43 -11.79 13.40
CA LYS A 331 18.85 -11.59 13.74
C LYS A 331 19.48 -12.77 14.49
N LEU A 332 18.70 -13.46 15.32
CA LEU A 332 19.16 -14.61 16.10
C LEU A 332 19.09 -15.94 15.33
N GLY A 333 18.43 -15.96 14.16
CA GLY A 333 18.13 -17.20 13.44
C GLY A 333 17.19 -18.12 14.21
N ASN A 334 16.26 -17.56 15.00
CA ASN A 334 15.35 -18.36 15.83
C ASN A 334 14.00 -18.54 15.11
N LEU A 335 13.84 -19.68 14.43
CA LEU A 335 12.63 -20.02 13.68
C LEU A 335 11.41 -20.13 14.59
N ALA A 336 11.55 -20.75 15.75
CA ALA A 336 10.44 -20.89 16.70
C ALA A 336 9.93 -19.53 17.19
N ALA A 337 10.84 -18.64 17.61
CA ALA A 337 10.48 -17.28 18.03
C ALA A 337 9.89 -16.45 16.88
N PHE A 338 10.37 -16.66 15.65
CA PHE A 338 9.85 -15.98 14.47
C PHE A 338 8.38 -16.35 14.22
N LYS A 339 8.06 -17.66 14.18
CA LYS A 339 6.68 -18.14 14.00
C LYS A 339 5.77 -17.63 15.11
N ARG A 340 6.19 -17.75 16.39
CA ARG A 340 5.44 -17.23 17.54
C ARG A 340 5.19 -15.71 17.47
N SER A 341 6.17 -14.94 17.01
CA SER A 341 6.04 -13.47 16.92
C SER A 341 5.02 -13.00 15.88
N LEU A 342 4.79 -13.81 14.85
CA LEU A 342 3.82 -13.52 13.79
C LEU A 342 2.47 -14.23 14.01
N GLY A 343 2.44 -15.30 14.80
CA GLY A 343 1.24 -16.06 15.14
C GLY A 343 0.45 -15.50 16.34
N PRO A 344 -0.55 -16.26 16.82
CA PRO A 344 -1.46 -15.83 17.89
C PRO A 344 -0.73 -15.45 19.19
N GLU A 345 0.33 -16.19 19.53
CA GLU A 345 1.16 -15.98 20.72
C GLU A 345 1.80 -14.57 20.77
N GLY A 346 2.06 -13.97 19.60
CA GLY A 346 2.66 -12.65 19.50
C GLY A 346 1.70 -11.49 19.78
N GLY A 347 0.39 -11.76 19.90
CA GLY A 347 -0.65 -10.75 20.18
C GLY A 347 -0.88 -9.71 19.08
N ASN A 348 -0.09 -9.73 18.01
CA ASN A 348 -0.10 -8.76 16.91
C ASN A 348 -0.68 -9.30 15.60
N GLU A 349 -0.99 -10.59 15.53
CA GLU A 349 -1.42 -11.29 14.32
C GLU A 349 -2.58 -10.57 13.61
N LYS A 350 -3.69 -10.33 14.32
CA LYS A 350 -4.86 -9.63 13.76
C LYS A 350 -4.50 -8.26 13.19
N TRP A 351 -3.68 -7.50 13.90
CA TRP A 351 -3.24 -6.17 13.44
C TRP A 351 -2.38 -6.26 12.17
N LEU A 352 -1.44 -7.20 12.11
CA LEU A 352 -0.61 -7.44 10.93
C LEU A 352 -1.45 -7.91 9.74
N PHE A 353 -2.46 -8.74 10.00
CA PHE A 353 -3.39 -9.24 9.01
C PHE A 353 -4.27 -8.13 8.44
N ASP A 354 -4.89 -7.32 9.31
CA ASP A 354 -5.73 -6.18 8.92
C ASP A 354 -4.96 -5.14 8.10
N LYS A 355 -3.65 -5.00 8.33
CA LYS A 355 -2.76 -4.14 7.53
C LYS A 355 -2.28 -4.78 6.23
N GLY A 356 -2.51 -6.08 6.02
CA GLY A 356 -2.07 -6.82 4.84
C GLY A 356 -0.57 -7.09 4.79
N ILE A 357 0.12 -7.07 5.94
CA ILE A 357 1.58 -7.24 6.03
C ILE A 357 2.01 -8.57 6.64
N LEU A 358 1.08 -9.29 7.30
CA LEU A 358 1.38 -10.57 7.97
C LEU A 358 2.01 -11.61 7.05
N LEU A 359 1.34 -11.96 5.96
CA LEU A 359 1.80 -13.03 5.05
C LEU A 359 3.09 -12.65 4.31
N PRO A 360 3.26 -11.43 3.77
CA PRO A 360 4.54 -11.01 3.20
C PRO A 360 5.69 -11.12 4.21
N LEU A 361 5.50 -10.69 5.46
CA LEU A 361 6.53 -10.81 6.50
C LEU A 361 6.83 -12.27 6.82
N LEU A 362 5.81 -13.10 7.01
CA LEU A 362 5.96 -14.52 7.33
C LEU A 362 6.80 -15.23 6.28
N TYR A 363 6.39 -15.19 5.01
CA TYR A 363 7.04 -16.01 3.97
C TYR A 363 8.35 -15.40 3.45
N ARG A 364 8.44 -14.06 3.35
CA ARG A 364 9.65 -13.44 2.79
C ARG A 364 10.76 -13.34 3.82
N CYS A 365 10.46 -13.02 5.08
CA CYS A 365 11.50 -12.87 6.10
C CYS A 365 11.98 -14.22 6.69
N GLU A 366 11.22 -15.31 6.54
CA GLU A 366 11.65 -16.64 6.98
C GLU A 366 12.98 -17.08 6.35
N THR A 367 13.21 -16.72 5.08
CA THR A 367 14.49 -16.95 4.38
C THR A 367 15.67 -16.32 5.13
N TYR A 368 15.49 -15.15 5.74
CA TYR A 368 16.53 -14.48 6.53
C TYR A 368 16.74 -15.10 7.90
N VAL A 369 15.70 -15.74 8.46
CA VAL A 369 15.84 -16.53 9.69
C VAL A 369 16.70 -17.76 9.41
N TRP A 370 16.43 -18.47 8.31
CA TRP A 370 17.25 -19.61 7.86
C TRP A 370 18.70 -19.22 7.58
N ARG A 371 18.92 -18.10 6.87
CA ARG A 371 20.26 -17.55 6.65
C ARG A 371 20.98 -17.25 7.96
N SER A 372 20.29 -16.65 8.92
CA SER A 372 20.88 -16.29 10.22
C SER A 372 21.11 -17.51 11.11
N LEU A 373 20.26 -18.54 10.99
CA LEU A 373 20.46 -19.84 11.62
C LEU A 373 21.72 -20.51 11.07
N ALA A 374 21.87 -20.60 9.74
CA ALA A 374 23.07 -21.14 9.10
C ALA A 374 24.33 -20.38 9.52
N ARG A 375 24.27 -19.05 9.61
CA ARG A 375 25.37 -18.22 10.14
C ARG A 375 25.72 -18.58 11.57
N ARG A 376 24.70 -18.76 12.43
CA ARG A 376 24.88 -19.10 13.83
C ARG A 376 25.45 -20.50 14.01
N VAL A 377 24.95 -21.49 13.26
CA VAL A 377 25.50 -22.86 13.28
C VAL A 377 26.96 -22.83 12.85
N LEU A 378 27.29 -22.12 11.78
CA LEU A 378 28.69 -21.96 11.36
C LEU A 378 29.55 -21.35 12.48
N CYS A 379 29.10 -20.29 13.16
CA CYS A 379 29.84 -19.72 14.28
C CYS A 379 30.07 -20.70 15.44
N LEU A 380 29.17 -21.68 15.64
CA LEU A 380 29.26 -22.67 16.71
C LEU A 380 30.11 -23.88 16.33
N THR A 381 30.08 -24.31 15.07
CA THR A 381 30.70 -25.56 14.63
C THR A 381 32.00 -25.37 13.87
N TYR A 382 32.23 -24.19 13.28
CA TYR A 382 33.44 -23.91 12.52
C TYR A 382 34.66 -23.81 13.43
N ARG A 383 35.62 -24.72 13.21
CA ARG A 383 36.94 -24.66 13.83
C ARG A 383 37.93 -24.01 12.88
N TRP A 384 38.59 -22.96 13.35
CA TRP A 384 39.65 -22.31 12.59
C TRP A 384 40.81 -23.27 12.36
N PRO A 385 41.35 -23.36 11.13
CA PRO A 385 42.55 -24.14 10.88
C PRO A 385 43.70 -23.63 11.74
N PHE A 386 44.43 -24.54 12.41
CA PHE A 386 45.63 -24.19 13.16
C PHE A 386 46.77 -23.66 12.27
N ASP A 387 46.79 -24.06 10.98
CA ASP A 387 47.73 -23.58 9.98
C ASP A 387 47.16 -22.38 9.19
N PRO A 388 47.75 -21.17 9.32
CA PRO A 388 47.34 -19.98 8.56
C PRO A 388 47.43 -20.15 7.04
N ASN A 389 48.30 -21.05 6.56
CA ASN A 389 48.52 -21.30 5.13
C ASN A 389 47.57 -22.33 4.54
N SER A 390 46.70 -22.95 5.35
CA SER A 390 45.75 -23.95 4.87
C SER A 390 44.91 -23.42 3.71
N LYS A 391 44.85 -24.16 2.60
CA LYS A 391 44.02 -23.86 1.42
C LYS A 391 42.59 -24.40 1.56
N LYS A 392 42.24 -25.02 2.70
CA LYS A 392 40.91 -25.59 2.92
C LYS A 392 39.87 -24.48 2.97
N ALA A 393 38.86 -24.58 2.11
CA ALA A 393 37.72 -23.66 2.16
C ALA A 393 36.96 -23.84 3.49
N PRO A 394 36.50 -22.76 4.13
CA PRO A 394 35.59 -22.87 5.26
C PRO A 394 34.30 -23.58 4.84
N THR A 395 33.88 -24.57 5.62
CA THR A 395 32.69 -25.37 5.31
C THR A 395 31.72 -25.40 6.49
N LEU A 396 30.42 -25.37 6.18
CA LEU A 396 29.33 -25.66 7.10
C LEU A 396 28.84 -27.08 6.82
N ASN A 397 28.81 -27.96 7.82
CA ASN A 397 28.19 -29.27 7.70
C ASN A 397 26.66 -29.12 7.76
N LEU A 398 25.97 -29.64 6.75
CA LEU A 398 24.51 -29.55 6.69
C LEU A 398 23.84 -30.40 7.77
N ALA A 399 24.49 -31.47 8.24
CA ALA A 399 23.99 -32.28 9.36
C ALA A 399 23.81 -31.42 10.63
N ASP A 400 24.75 -30.52 10.92
CA ASP A 400 24.67 -29.63 12.09
C ASP A 400 23.47 -28.66 11.95
N LEU A 401 23.21 -28.20 10.73
CA LEU A 401 22.08 -27.32 10.44
C LEU A 401 20.74 -28.07 10.55
N VAL A 402 20.68 -29.34 10.13
CA VAL A 402 19.53 -30.23 10.34
C VAL A 402 19.26 -30.40 11.83
N THR A 403 20.28 -30.69 12.65
CA THR A 403 20.11 -30.81 14.10
C THR A 403 19.57 -29.52 14.71
N ALA A 404 20.07 -28.35 14.28
CA ALA A 404 19.58 -27.06 14.75
C ALA A 404 18.13 -26.78 14.30
N ALA A 405 17.74 -27.19 13.10
CA ALA A 405 16.38 -27.08 12.59
C ALA A 405 15.41 -28.00 13.36
N GLN A 406 15.81 -29.25 13.60
CA GLN A 406 15.05 -30.21 14.41
C GLN A 406 14.87 -29.71 15.84
N TYR A 407 15.90 -29.09 16.42
CA TYR A 407 15.78 -28.42 17.70
C TYR A 407 14.68 -27.34 17.68
N CYS A 408 14.65 -26.48 16.65
CA CYS A 408 13.61 -25.47 16.51
C CYS A 408 12.21 -26.08 16.39
N GLN A 409 12.07 -27.18 15.64
CA GLN A 409 10.80 -27.91 15.48
C GLN A 409 10.32 -28.48 16.83
N LYS A 410 11.20 -29.12 17.60
CA LYS A 410 10.89 -29.61 18.95
C LYS A 410 10.43 -28.47 19.87
N ILE A 411 11.08 -27.31 19.82
CA ILE A 411 10.65 -26.16 20.62
C ILE A 411 9.24 -25.68 20.23
N LEU A 412 8.87 -25.72 18.94
CA LEU A 412 7.51 -25.40 18.48
C LEU A 412 6.47 -26.43 18.94
N GLU A 413 6.85 -27.70 18.96
CA GLU A 413 6.02 -28.79 19.49
C GLU A 413 5.91 -28.80 21.01
N GLY A 414 6.53 -27.85 21.72
CA GLY A 414 6.41 -27.69 23.18
C GLY A 414 7.43 -28.50 23.99
N TRP A 415 8.49 -29.00 23.36
CA TRP A 415 9.58 -29.65 24.11
C TRP A 415 10.31 -28.63 24.97
N GLN A 416 10.59 -29.01 26.22
CA GLN A 416 11.24 -28.13 27.19
C GLN A 416 12.61 -28.68 27.57
N ARG A 417 13.53 -27.77 27.89
CA ARG A 417 14.77 -28.18 28.57
C ARG A 417 14.39 -28.65 29.98
N PRO A 418 14.98 -29.74 30.49
CA PRO A 418 14.78 -30.14 31.87
C PRO A 418 15.08 -28.95 32.81
N ALA A 419 14.18 -28.66 33.75
CA ALA A 419 14.46 -27.69 34.81
C ALA A 419 15.60 -28.25 35.67
N ASP A 420 16.73 -27.55 35.67
CA ASP A 420 17.95 -27.83 36.41
C ASP A 420 18.58 -29.23 36.22
N SER A 421 19.48 -29.33 35.24
CA SER A 421 20.51 -30.38 35.20
C SER A 421 21.30 -30.49 36.51
N ALA A 422 21.38 -29.39 37.29
CA ALA A 422 22.01 -29.32 38.61
C ALA A 422 21.14 -29.91 39.74
N ALA A 423 19.82 -29.73 39.73
CA ALA A 423 18.91 -30.28 40.74
C ALA A 423 18.80 -31.81 40.63
N PHE A 424 18.86 -32.33 39.40
CA PHE A 424 18.95 -33.77 39.16
C PHE A 424 20.23 -34.37 39.78
N MET A 425 21.39 -33.70 39.64
CA MET A 425 22.65 -34.11 40.28
C MET A 425 22.65 -33.96 41.81
N GLN A 426 21.96 -32.95 42.36
CA GLN A 426 21.86 -32.74 43.82
C GLN A 426 20.91 -33.71 44.54
N SER A 427 20.06 -34.45 43.80
CA SER A 427 19.10 -35.39 44.39
C SER A 427 19.72 -36.66 45.00
N GLY A 428 21.04 -36.85 44.91
CA GLY A 428 21.79 -37.91 45.60
C GLY A 428 21.43 -39.36 45.20
N ARG A 429 20.49 -39.55 44.27
CA ARG A 429 20.05 -40.85 43.76
C ARG A 429 20.67 -41.15 42.40
N THR A 430 21.98 -41.07 42.29
CA THR A 430 22.71 -41.53 41.10
C THR A 430 22.96 -43.02 41.24
N HIS A 431 22.04 -43.84 40.72
CA HIS A 431 22.30 -45.27 40.50
C HIS A 431 23.52 -45.40 39.57
N THR A 432 24.41 -46.38 39.76
CA THR A 432 25.64 -46.57 38.95
C THR A 432 25.40 -46.63 37.42
N ASN A 433 24.18 -46.96 37.00
CA ASN A 433 23.75 -46.97 35.60
C ASN A 433 23.43 -45.57 35.03
N THR A 434 23.34 -44.53 35.85
CA THR A 434 23.12 -43.14 35.39
C THR A 434 24.32 -42.54 34.65
N MET A 435 25.52 -43.11 34.84
CA MET A 435 26.72 -42.76 34.07
C MET A 435 26.66 -43.22 32.60
N PHE A 436 25.77 -44.17 32.29
CA PHE A 436 25.58 -44.72 30.93
C PHE A 436 24.25 -44.26 30.30
N LEU A 437 23.43 -43.50 31.02
CA LEU A 437 22.20 -42.91 30.50
C LEU A 437 22.53 -41.58 29.81
N THR A 438 22.31 -41.52 28.51
CA THR A 438 22.30 -40.26 27.76
C THR A 438 21.15 -39.41 28.29
N ILE A 439 21.48 -38.38 29.06
CA ILE A 439 20.51 -37.37 29.50
C ILE A 439 19.90 -36.76 28.25
N GLN A 440 18.59 -36.90 28.06
CA GLN A 440 17.91 -36.28 26.93
C GLN A 440 17.91 -34.76 27.13
N ASP A 441 18.49 -34.04 26.18
CA ASP A 441 18.59 -32.57 26.21
C ASP A 441 17.23 -31.85 26.23
N LEU A 442 16.17 -32.54 25.80
CA LEU A 442 14.80 -32.05 25.75
C LEU A 442 13.81 -33.13 26.21
N VAL A 443 12.85 -32.72 27.03
CA VAL A 443 11.75 -33.58 27.49
C VAL A 443 10.53 -33.35 26.61
N LYS A 444 9.91 -34.46 26.15
CA LYS A 444 8.69 -34.44 25.35
C LYS A 444 7.51 -33.96 26.20
N PRO A 445 6.63 -33.08 25.69
CA PRO A 445 5.44 -32.68 26.42
C PRO A 445 4.46 -33.86 26.60
N PRO A 446 3.63 -33.85 27.66
CA PRO A 446 2.67 -34.93 27.96
C PRO A 446 1.53 -35.06 26.94
N GLY A 447 1.48 -34.21 25.90
CA GLY A 447 0.47 -34.25 24.83
C GLY A 447 1.05 -33.95 23.45
N VAL A 448 0.27 -34.22 22.41
CA VAL A 448 0.65 -33.92 21.01
C VAL A 448 0.20 -32.50 20.68
N VAL A 449 1.15 -31.57 20.54
CA VAL A 449 0.87 -30.24 19.99
C VAL A 449 0.70 -30.38 18.48
N LYS A 450 -0.53 -30.22 17.98
CA LYS A 450 -0.80 -30.20 16.53
C LYS A 450 -0.47 -28.82 15.98
N LEU A 451 0.56 -28.75 15.15
CA LEU A 451 0.94 -27.55 14.42
C LEU A 451 0.13 -27.44 13.13
N SER A 452 -0.35 -26.24 12.82
CA SER A 452 -0.92 -25.96 11.50
C SER A 452 0.17 -26.05 10.43
N PRO A 453 -0.17 -26.25 9.14
CA PRO A 453 0.82 -26.36 8.07
C PRO A 453 1.91 -25.27 8.08
N ASN A 454 1.54 -24.02 8.37
CA ASN A 454 2.46 -22.87 8.34
C ASN A 454 3.25 -22.65 9.64
N ASP A 455 2.89 -23.34 10.72
CA ASP A 455 3.47 -23.12 12.06
C ASP A 455 4.75 -23.93 12.27
N GLY A 456 4.99 -24.94 11.43
CA GLY A 456 6.19 -25.78 11.46
C GLY A 456 7.45 -25.11 10.90
N VAL A 457 8.61 -25.72 11.15
CA VAL A 457 9.90 -25.29 10.58
C VAL A 457 9.96 -25.53 9.06
N ILE A 458 9.42 -26.66 8.59
CA ILE A 458 9.28 -26.98 7.16
C ILE A 458 7.80 -26.99 6.79
N TRP A 459 7.05 -27.91 7.41
CA TRP A 459 5.62 -28.08 7.17
C TRP A 459 4.95 -28.76 8.36
N GLY A 460 4.08 -28.05 9.07
CA GLY A 460 3.36 -28.57 10.25
C GLY A 460 4.26 -29.32 11.23
N GLY A 461 3.92 -30.58 11.52
CA GLY A 461 4.68 -31.46 12.41
C GLY A 461 5.84 -32.24 11.74
N LYS A 462 6.17 -31.98 10.47
CA LYS A 462 7.26 -32.71 9.79
C LYS A 462 8.60 -32.34 10.42
N MET A 463 9.35 -33.35 10.89
CA MET A 463 10.72 -33.14 11.34
C MET A 463 11.63 -32.78 10.15
N PRO A 464 12.46 -31.73 10.25
CA PRO A 464 13.38 -31.37 9.18
C PRO A 464 14.38 -32.49 8.87
N GLU A 465 14.47 -32.83 7.59
CA GLU A 465 15.42 -33.83 7.07
C GLU A 465 16.56 -33.17 6.27
N MET A 466 17.58 -33.95 5.92
CA MET A 466 18.74 -33.47 5.15
C MET A 466 18.31 -32.81 3.83
N LEU A 467 17.42 -33.47 3.09
CA LEU A 467 16.95 -32.98 1.79
C LEU A 467 16.20 -31.65 1.90
N ASP A 468 15.40 -31.47 2.95
CA ASP A 468 14.67 -30.22 3.19
C ASP A 468 15.65 -29.05 3.45
N VAL A 469 16.62 -29.27 4.33
CA VAL A 469 17.61 -28.26 4.71
C VAL A 469 18.55 -27.95 3.55
N GLU A 470 18.98 -28.97 2.81
CA GLU A 470 19.80 -28.81 1.63
C GLU A 470 19.10 -27.97 0.54
N ALA A 471 17.81 -28.24 0.29
CA ALA A 471 17.00 -27.44 -0.64
C ALA A 471 16.89 -25.96 -0.19
N ILE A 472 16.73 -25.71 1.11
CA ILE A 472 16.70 -24.35 1.66
C ILE A 472 18.05 -23.66 1.45
N VAL A 473 19.16 -24.32 1.78
CA VAL A 473 20.51 -23.75 1.59
C VAL A 473 20.78 -23.51 0.10
N ALA A 474 20.36 -24.42 -0.79
CA ALA A 474 20.48 -24.26 -2.23
C ALA A 474 19.70 -23.02 -2.72
N SER A 475 18.49 -22.82 -2.21
CA SER A 475 17.69 -21.63 -2.49
C SER A 475 18.37 -20.35 -2.00
N LEU A 476 18.98 -20.35 -0.82
CA LEU A 476 19.73 -19.20 -0.31
C LEU A 476 20.98 -18.89 -1.16
N VAL A 477 21.66 -19.90 -1.69
CA VAL A 477 22.80 -19.74 -2.61
C VAL A 477 22.33 -19.17 -3.95
N GLN A 478 21.26 -19.73 -4.53
CA GLN A 478 20.67 -19.23 -5.78
C GLN A 478 20.19 -17.77 -5.65
N GLN A 479 19.66 -17.41 -4.47
CA GLN A 479 19.26 -16.06 -4.16
C GLN A 479 20.44 -15.10 -3.91
N GLY A 480 21.69 -15.58 -3.90
CA GLY A 480 22.89 -14.81 -3.57
C GLY A 480 23.01 -14.41 -2.10
N LEU A 481 22.10 -14.91 -1.25
CA LEU A 481 22.05 -14.63 0.18
C LEU A 481 23.14 -15.38 0.95
N LEU A 482 23.63 -16.49 0.38
CA LEU A 482 24.83 -17.21 0.76
C LEU A 482 25.79 -17.28 -0.43
N ARG A 483 27.07 -16.98 -0.22
CA ARG A 483 28.10 -17.06 -1.28
C ARG A 483 28.95 -18.31 -1.10
N GLY A 484 28.72 -19.29 -1.97
CA GLY A 484 29.40 -20.58 -1.90
C GLY A 484 28.79 -21.59 -2.86
N PHE A 485 29.15 -22.85 -2.69
CA PHE A 485 28.54 -23.98 -3.38
C PHE A 485 28.26 -25.11 -2.41
N ILE A 486 27.30 -25.96 -2.75
CA ILE A 486 26.92 -27.13 -1.95
C ILE A 486 27.63 -28.35 -2.55
N SER A 487 28.33 -29.10 -1.70
CA SER A 487 28.80 -30.45 -2.03
C SER A 487 27.75 -31.44 -1.57
N HIS A 488 26.88 -31.85 -2.50
CA HIS A 488 25.78 -32.77 -2.25
C HIS A 488 26.27 -34.12 -1.68
N ILE A 489 27.34 -34.68 -2.26
CA ILE A 489 27.93 -35.96 -1.82
C ILE A 489 28.47 -35.88 -0.39
N GLN A 490 29.07 -34.74 -0.01
CA GLN A 490 29.66 -34.58 1.31
C GLN A 490 28.70 -33.98 2.35
N GLY A 491 27.50 -33.54 1.94
CA GLY A 491 26.55 -32.85 2.80
C GLY A 491 27.11 -31.55 3.39
N LYS A 492 27.89 -30.77 2.62
CA LYS A 492 28.59 -29.57 3.10
C LYS A 492 28.37 -28.36 2.22
N PHE A 493 28.20 -27.20 2.83
CA PHE A 493 28.24 -25.90 2.15
C PHE A 493 29.64 -25.30 2.27
N ALA A 494 30.31 -25.06 1.13
CA ALA A 494 31.65 -24.50 1.05
C ALA A 494 31.62 -23.00 0.72
N ILE A 495 32.29 -22.19 1.53
CA ILE A 495 32.32 -20.72 1.40
C ILE A 495 33.46 -20.31 0.46
N LEU A 496 33.13 -19.48 -0.53
CA LEU A 496 34.07 -18.96 -1.51
C LEU A 496 34.71 -17.64 -1.03
N GLY A 497 35.99 -17.43 -1.34
CA GLY A 497 36.65 -16.13 -1.15
C GLY A 497 36.92 -15.70 0.31
N ALA A 498 36.91 -16.64 1.25
CA ALA A 498 37.10 -16.36 2.69
C ALA A 498 38.39 -15.56 3.00
N LYS A 499 39.51 -15.90 2.35
CA LYS A 499 40.79 -15.18 2.56
C LYS A 499 40.75 -13.74 2.02
N GLN A 500 40.10 -13.52 0.88
CA GLN A 500 40.04 -12.21 0.22
C GLN A 500 39.12 -11.22 0.94
N ARG A 501 38.11 -11.72 1.67
CA ARG A 501 37.08 -10.88 2.31
C ARG A 501 37.19 -10.82 3.83
N GLY A 502 38.35 -11.15 4.39
CA GLY A 502 38.59 -11.05 5.83
C GLY A 502 37.81 -12.06 6.68
N GLY A 503 37.54 -13.25 6.15
CA GLY A 503 37.02 -14.39 6.90
C GLY A 503 35.77 -15.07 6.31
N PRO A 504 35.38 -16.25 6.83
CA PRO A 504 34.24 -17.03 6.35
C PRO A 504 32.92 -16.28 6.43
N LEU A 505 32.70 -15.49 7.50
CA LEU A 505 31.43 -14.79 7.71
C LEU A 505 31.23 -13.66 6.70
N ASN A 506 32.25 -12.82 6.50
CA ASN A 506 32.20 -11.70 5.55
C ASN A 506 32.12 -12.20 4.10
N ALA A 507 32.77 -13.32 3.80
CA ALA A 507 32.75 -13.91 2.47
C ALA A 507 31.43 -14.62 2.16
N GLY A 508 30.94 -15.46 3.08
CA GLY A 508 29.79 -16.34 2.87
C GLY A 508 28.43 -15.67 3.10
N PHE A 509 28.36 -14.59 3.89
CA PHE A 509 27.10 -13.96 4.30
C PHE A 509 27.07 -12.46 3.92
N PRO A 510 26.92 -12.13 2.63
CA PRO A 510 26.89 -10.74 2.16
C PRO A 510 25.69 -9.95 2.73
N PRO A 511 25.78 -8.61 2.86
CA PRO A 511 24.65 -7.78 3.29
C PRO A 511 23.42 -8.01 2.40
N VAL A 512 22.29 -8.36 3.04
CA VAL A 512 21.06 -8.76 2.32
C VAL A 512 20.54 -7.65 1.41
N TRP A 513 20.56 -6.41 1.90
CA TRP A 513 20.14 -5.24 1.14
C TRP A 513 20.92 -5.07 -0.18
N GLU A 514 22.24 -5.19 -0.13
CA GLU A 514 23.10 -5.04 -1.31
C GLU A 514 22.79 -6.11 -2.35
N VAL A 515 22.65 -7.36 -1.92
CA VAL A 515 22.29 -8.47 -2.84
C VAL A 515 20.96 -8.22 -3.54
N ILE A 516 19.96 -7.74 -2.81
CA ILE A 516 18.62 -7.48 -3.37
C ILE A 516 18.62 -6.23 -4.25
N LYS A 517 19.31 -5.18 -3.83
CA LYS A 517 19.45 -3.94 -4.60
C LYS A 517 20.15 -4.22 -5.93
N ASP A 518 21.29 -4.90 -5.92
CA ASP A 518 22.04 -5.27 -7.13
C ASP A 518 21.19 -6.11 -8.10
N ARG A 519 20.34 -6.98 -7.56
CA ARG A 519 19.38 -7.76 -8.36
C ARG A 519 18.30 -6.88 -8.97
N ALA A 520 17.68 -6.02 -8.17
CA ALA A 520 16.65 -5.11 -8.65
C ALA A 520 17.19 -4.18 -9.75
N GLU A 521 18.43 -3.70 -9.61
CA GLU A 521 19.11 -2.91 -10.65
C GLU A 521 19.30 -3.70 -11.95
N LYS A 522 19.74 -4.96 -11.87
CA LYS A 522 19.87 -5.86 -13.03
C LYS A 522 18.54 -6.18 -13.71
N ASP A 523 17.48 -6.28 -12.93
CA ASP A 523 16.12 -6.54 -13.42
C ASP A 523 15.45 -5.28 -14.02
N GLY A 524 16.19 -4.16 -14.13
CA GLY A 524 15.69 -2.91 -14.71
C GLY A 524 14.87 -2.05 -13.76
N HIS A 525 14.83 -2.39 -12.46
CA HIS A 525 14.11 -1.66 -11.42
C HIS A 525 14.99 -0.66 -10.65
N GLY A 526 16.22 -0.40 -11.12
CA GLY A 526 17.23 0.38 -10.39
C GLY A 526 16.94 1.88 -10.27
N ASN A 527 16.52 2.52 -11.37
CA ASN A 527 16.47 3.99 -11.46
C ASN A 527 15.07 4.57 -11.67
N GLU A 528 14.12 3.79 -12.19
CA GLU A 528 12.77 4.27 -12.49
C GLU A 528 11.71 3.42 -11.81
N VAL A 529 10.78 4.09 -11.13
CA VAL A 529 9.63 3.45 -10.50
C VAL A 529 8.42 3.67 -11.40
N PRO A 530 7.80 2.62 -11.98
CA PRO A 530 6.60 2.78 -12.79
C PRO A 530 5.50 3.54 -12.03
N GLY A 531 4.81 4.47 -12.70
CA GLY A 531 3.85 5.37 -12.05
C GLY A 531 4.43 6.63 -11.44
N TRP A 532 5.73 6.67 -11.17
CA TRP A 532 6.40 7.86 -10.66
C TRP A 532 7.09 8.60 -11.81
N VAL A 533 6.37 9.54 -12.41
CA VAL A 533 6.91 10.39 -13.49
C VAL A 533 7.88 11.41 -12.90
N THR A 534 9.14 11.37 -13.34
CA THR A 534 10.23 12.30 -12.96
C THR A 534 10.57 13.24 -14.12
N GLY A 535 11.15 14.41 -13.82
CA GLY A 535 11.49 15.42 -14.83
C GLY A 535 12.65 15.03 -15.77
N ASP A 536 13.55 14.16 -15.30
CA ASP A 536 14.83 13.84 -15.96
C ASP A 536 14.74 12.72 -17.02
N GLY A 537 13.53 12.23 -17.33
CA GLY A 537 13.28 11.22 -18.36
C GLY A 537 13.42 11.76 -19.79
N GLY A 538 14.59 12.28 -20.14
CA GLY A 538 14.97 12.77 -21.48
C GLY A 538 15.11 11.69 -22.56
N GLY A 539 14.41 10.57 -22.43
CA GLY A 539 14.42 9.45 -23.37
C GLY A 539 13.05 8.81 -23.45
N TYR A 540 12.12 9.45 -24.15
CA TYR A 540 10.92 8.78 -24.63
C TYR A 540 11.34 7.61 -25.53
N THR A 541 11.36 6.40 -25.01
CA THR A 541 11.26 5.21 -25.86
C THR A 541 9.83 5.16 -26.36
N ASN A 542 9.61 5.72 -27.55
CA ASN A 542 8.40 5.49 -28.33
C ASN A 542 8.12 3.97 -28.36
N GLY A 543 6.97 3.55 -27.86
CA GLY A 543 6.47 2.19 -28.07
C GLY A 543 6.95 1.11 -27.10
N GLY A 544 7.49 1.46 -25.93
CA GLY A 544 7.65 0.49 -24.85
C GLY A 544 6.32 0.26 -24.12
N VAL A 545 5.60 -0.82 -24.42
CA VAL A 545 4.59 -1.33 -23.47
C VAL A 545 5.35 -1.72 -22.20
N VAL A 546 5.36 -0.86 -21.19
CA VAL A 546 5.81 -1.26 -19.85
C VAL A 546 4.82 -2.32 -19.41
N ASN A 547 5.23 -3.57 -19.59
CA ASN A 547 4.35 -4.69 -19.45
C ASN A 547 4.14 -4.96 -17.95
N LEU A 548 3.23 -4.20 -17.36
CA LEU A 548 2.69 -4.41 -16.02
C LEU A 548 1.85 -5.71 -15.97
N THR A 549 1.90 -6.59 -16.99
CA THR A 549 1.38 -7.97 -16.91
C THR A 549 2.44 -8.97 -16.44
N GLY A 550 3.72 -8.57 -16.28
CA GLY A 550 4.68 -9.33 -15.47
C GLY A 550 4.29 -9.45 -13.99
N ILE A 551 3.20 -8.77 -13.59
CA ILE A 551 2.59 -8.67 -12.25
C ILE A 551 1.89 -9.98 -11.80
N ALA A 552 1.83 -11.00 -12.65
CA ALA A 552 1.49 -12.36 -12.26
C ALA A 552 2.52 -13.36 -12.83
N ARG A 553 3.75 -13.37 -12.31
CA ARG A 553 4.54 -14.60 -12.41
C ARG A 553 4.02 -15.60 -11.37
N PRO A 554 3.54 -16.79 -11.76
CA PRO A 554 3.31 -17.85 -10.80
C PRO A 554 4.62 -18.13 -10.05
N ALA A 555 4.51 -18.46 -8.76
CA ALA A 555 5.66 -18.90 -7.99
C ALA A 555 6.25 -20.15 -8.69
N GLY A 556 7.38 -20.00 -9.38
CA GLY A 556 8.09 -21.11 -10.03
C GLY A 556 8.47 -20.97 -11.50
N ALA A 557 8.23 -19.85 -12.18
CA ALA A 557 8.78 -19.67 -13.54
C ALA A 557 10.26 -19.26 -13.50
N THR A 558 11.13 -20.18 -13.93
CA THR A 558 12.59 -20.02 -14.09
C THR A 558 12.98 -18.80 -14.91
#